data_AF-A0A955XA81-F1
#
_entry.id   AF-A0A955XA81-F1
#
_cell.length_a   1.000
_cell.length_b   1.000
_cell.length_c   1.000
_cell.angle_alpha   90.00
_cell.angle_beta   90.00
_cell.angle_gamma   90.00
#
_symmetry.space_group_name_H-M   'P 1'
#
loop_
_entity.id
_entity.type
_entity.pdbx_description
1 polymer ?
#
loop_
_entity_poly.entity_id
_entity_poly.type
_entity_poly.pdbx_seq_one_letter_code
_entity_poly.pdbx_strand_id
1 'polypeptide(L)'
;MRTFIGASVALALLVAAGPASAESAAKVSQLVGEAQVLRQASKHMQGEAIAAKAPWKALKSGELVHEGDAVKTAAASRLELTVPDGSRVRLGASSQVVLSQGHFGKAGERKVTFTLWLGRVWAKVAKRMGGESSFEVKTHNAVAGVRGTSFAVMANADLSSVVKVYTGSVGVKSLVTAAAAAAPGTKARVRREVPGPERIDQKQWEEVVATAMKQVKVTSLGEIQPAEDFVDAGDDEAWAMWNQSQDAALQ
;
A
#
# COMPACT_ATOMS: atom_id res chain seq x y z
N MET A 1 63.12 -4.05 52.89
CA MET A 1 63.22 -4.21 51.42
C MET A 1 62.27 -5.33 51.00
N ARG A 2 61.04 -5.00 50.58
CA ARG A 2 60.08 -5.93 49.98
C ARG A 2 59.31 -5.18 48.90
N THR A 3 59.44 -5.65 47.66
CA THR A 3 58.78 -5.20 46.44
C THR A 3 57.30 -5.56 46.45
N PHE A 4 56.43 -4.65 46.00
CA PHE A 4 55.10 -5.01 45.50
C PHE A 4 54.79 -4.17 44.24
N ILE A 5 54.65 -4.88 43.14
CA ILE A 5 54.24 -4.43 41.82
C ILE A 5 52.70 -4.47 41.81
N GLY A 6 52.04 -3.34 41.58
CA GLY A 6 50.58 -3.26 41.44
C GLY A 6 50.24 -2.78 40.03
N ALA A 7 49.95 -3.71 39.12
CA ALA A 7 49.44 -3.41 37.79
C ALA A 7 47.92 -3.17 37.88
N SER A 8 47.48 -1.93 37.64
CA SER A 8 46.07 -1.60 37.50
C SER A 8 45.65 -1.78 36.03
N VAL A 9 44.94 -2.87 35.75
CA VAL A 9 44.27 -3.09 34.47
C VAL A 9 42.93 -2.36 34.51
N ALA A 10 42.81 -1.26 33.77
CA ALA A 10 41.53 -0.59 33.54
C ALA A 10 40.77 -1.34 32.44
N LEU A 11 39.67 -1.99 32.81
CA LEU A 11 38.77 -2.67 31.89
C LEU A 11 37.84 -1.64 31.23
N ALA A 12 38.10 -1.30 29.97
CA ALA A 12 37.22 -0.46 29.17
C ALA A 12 36.01 -1.28 28.68
N LEU A 13 34.83 -0.98 29.21
CA LEU A 13 33.54 -1.48 28.71
C LEU A 13 33.23 -0.81 27.36
N LEU A 14 33.50 -1.54 26.28
CA LEU A 14 33.07 -1.16 24.93
C LEU A 14 31.58 -1.50 24.79
N VAL A 15 30.71 -0.50 24.94
CA VAL A 15 29.29 -0.64 24.57
C VAL A 15 29.22 -0.63 23.05
N ALA A 16 29.10 -1.82 22.45
CA ALA A 16 28.78 -1.97 21.05
C ALA A 16 27.34 -1.49 20.81
N ALA A 17 27.19 -0.23 20.41
CA ALA A 17 25.97 0.24 19.77
C ALA A 17 25.84 -0.50 18.43
N GLY A 18 25.03 -1.57 18.40
CA GLY A 18 24.63 -2.20 17.14
C GLY A 18 23.97 -1.18 16.22
N PRO A 19 24.08 -1.31 14.89
CA PRO A 19 23.44 -0.39 13.98
C PRO A 19 21.94 -0.43 14.25
N ALA A 20 21.40 0.67 14.79
CA ALA A 20 19.98 0.91 14.81
C ALA A 20 19.52 0.85 13.36
N SER A 21 18.82 -0.24 13.01
CA SER A 21 18.01 -0.29 11.81
C SER A 21 17.14 0.96 11.86
N ALA A 22 17.36 1.91 10.97
CA ALA A 22 16.59 3.14 10.93
C ALA A 22 15.14 2.73 10.66
N GLU A 23 14.33 2.71 11.72
CA GLU A 23 12.94 2.30 11.66
C GLU A 23 12.20 3.36 10.86
N SER A 24 11.95 3.04 9.60
CA SER A 24 11.41 3.99 8.64
C SER A 24 9.90 4.06 8.76
N ALA A 25 9.43 5.12 9.42
CA ALA A 25 8.02 5.34 9.68
C ALA A 25 7.42 6.38 8.73
N ALA A 26 6.18 6.15 8.30
CA ALA A 26 5.38 7.18 7.64
C ALA A 26 4.82 8.15 8.70
N LYS A 27 4.96 9.46 8.46
CA LYS A 27 4.46 10.50 9.38
C LYS A 27 3.06 10.94 8.98
N VAL A 28 2.15 11.10 9.94
CA VAL A 28 0.87 11.75 9.71
C VAL A 28 1.09 13.26 9.47
N SER A 29 1.03 13.69 8.21
CA SER A 29 1.21 15.11 7.86
C SER A 29 -0.07 15.91 7.98
N GLN A 30 -1.22 15.28 7.74
CA GLN A 30 -2.51 15.96 7.81
C GLN A 30 -3.58 14.99 8.31
N LEU A 31 -4.49 15.46 9.16
CA LEU A 31 -5.63 14.69 9.64
C LEU A 31 -6.83 15.63 9.75
N VAL A 32 -7.91 15.28 9.07
CA VAL A 32 -9.22 15.92 9.15
C VAL A 32 -10.21 14.86 9.63
N GLY A 33 -10.96 15.14 10.71
CA GLY A 33 -11.83 14.16 11.35
C GLY A 33 -11.07 13.21 12.26
N GLU A 34 -11.45 11.94 12.28
CA GLU A 34 -10.92 10.92 13.19
C GLU A 34 -10.19 9.81 12.45
N ALA A 35 -9.04 9.42 12.98
CA ALA A 35 -8.31 8.25 12.56
C ALA A 35 -7.86 7.45 13.79
N GLN A 36 -7.70 6.15 13.61
CA GLN A 36 -7.20 5.24 14.63
C GLN A 36 -6.06 4.41 14.07
N VAL A 37 -5.10 4.07 14.93
CA VAL A 37 -3.97 3.20 14.63
C VAL A 37 -4.04 1.96 15.52
N LEU A 38 -3.76 0.81 14.91
CA LEU A 38 -3.51 -0.44 15.59
C LEU A 38 -2.06 -0.80 15.37
N ARG A 39 -1.29 -0.81 16.45
CA ARG A 39 0.13 -1.14 16.39
C ARG A 39 0.31 -2.64 16.17
N GLN A 40 1.24 -3.02 15.30
CA GLN A 40 1.57 -4.42 15.03
C GLN A 40 0.32 -5.27 14.70
N ALA A 41 -0.42 -4.82 13.68
CA ALA A 41 -1.72 -5.37 13.29
C ALA A 41 -1.69 -6.89 13.02
N SER A 42 -0.56 -7.42 12.57
CA SER A 42 -0.35 -8.87 12.37
C SER A 42 -0.63 -9.71 13.63
N LYS A 43 -0.35 -9.17 14.82
CA LYS A 43 -0.63 -9.83 16.12
C LYS A 43 -2.11 -9.91 16.45
N HIS A 44 -2.92 -9.15 15.73
CA HIS A 44 -4.36 -9.02 15.95
C HIS A 44 -5.17 -9.52 14.76
N MET A 45 -4.55 -10.23 13.80
CA MET A 45 -5.24 -10.85 12.68
C MET A 45 -5.95 -12.14 13.09
N GLN A 46 -7.14 -12.36 12.52
CA GLN A 46 -7.96 -13.56 12.63
C GLN A 46 -8.31 -14.00 11.20
N GLY A 47 -7.45 -14.83 10.61
CA GLY A 47 -7.47 -15.11 9.17
C GLY A 47 -7.15 -13.84 8.38
N GLU A 48 -8.06 -13.45 7.50
CA GLU A 48 -7.94 -12.24 6.67
C GLU A 48 -8.57 -11.00 7.33
N ALA A 49 -9.05 -11.04 8.57
CA ALA A 49 -9.63 -9.87 9.22
C ALA A 49 -8.82 -9.42 10.44
N ILE A 50 -8.84 -8.13 10.74
CA ILE A 50 -8.38 -7.63 12.05
C ILE A 50 -9.44 -7.97 13.10
N ALA A 51 -9.00 -8.52 14.22
CA ALA A 51 -9.84 -8.87 15.35
C ALA A 51 -10.75 -7.70 15.78
N ALA A 52 -12.04 -7.96 15.97
CA ALA A 52 -13.00 -6.93 16.37
C ALA A 52 -12.62 -6.25 17.71
N LYS A 53 -11.96 -6.98 18.62
CA LYS A 53 -11.50 -6.47 19.93
C LYS A 53 -10.06 -5.93 19.90
N ALA A 54 -9.49 -5.67 18.72
CA ALA A 54 -8.14 -5.13 18.63
C ALA A 54 -8.05 -3.75 19.30
N PRO A 55 -6.94 -3.45 20.00
CA PRO A 55 -6.78 -2.22 20.78
C PRO A 55 -6.45 -1.01 19.89
N TRP A 56 -7.42 -0.59 19.08
CA TRP A 56 -7.32 0.63 18.27
C TRP A 56 -7.15 1.86 19.17
N LYS A 57 -6.15 2.68 18.88
CA LYS A 57 -5.89 3.94 19.57
C LYS A 57 -6.14 5.10 18.63
N ALA A 58 -6.57 6.24 19.16
CA ALA A 58 -6.68 7.47 18.36
C ALA A 58 -5.32 7.82 17.76
N LEU A 59 -5.30 8.16 16.47
CA LEU A 59 -4.13 8.61 15.74
C LEU A 59 -4.21 10.14 15.59
N LYS A 60 -3.12 10.85 15.89
CA LYS A 60 -3.06 12.32 15.79
C LYS A 60 -2.11 12.77 14.68
N SER A 61 -2.27 14.03 14.28
CA SER A 61 -1.31 14.67 13.39
C SER A 61 0.09 14.71 14.01
N GLY A 62 1.12 14.49 13.20
CA GLY A 62 2.51 14.40 13.62
C GLY A 62 2.95 13.02 14.14
N GLU A 63 2.02 12.12 14.44
CA GLU A 63 2.37 10.76 14.85
C GLU A 63 3.01 9.95 13.72
N LEU A 64 3.81 8.96 14.10
CA LEU A 64 4.46 8.03 13.19
C LEU A 64 3.65 6.73 13.07
N VAL A 65 3.59 6.20 11.86
CA VAL A 65 3.00 4.91 11.47
C VAL A 65 4.15 4.04 11.00
N HIS A 66 4.41 2.94 11.72
CA HIS A 66 5.55 2.06 11.45
C HIS A 66 5.11 0.87 10.60
N GLU A 67 6.10 0.12 10.12
CA GLU A 67 5.86 -1.15 9.48
C GLU A 67 5.06 -2.10 10.40
N GLY A 68 4.06 -2.76 9.82
CA GLY A 68 3.13 -3.63 10.52
C GLY A 68 1.97 -2.91 11.20
N ASP A 69 1.93 -1.58 11.22
CA ASP A 69 0.81 -0.84 11.79
C ASP A 69 -0.37 -0.75 10.81
N ALA A 70 -1.59 -0.91 11.34
CA ALA A 70 -2.81 -0.64 10.61
C ALA A 70 -3.36 0.74 10.99
N VAL A 71 -3.90 1.46 10.01
CA VAL A 71 -4.56 2.73 10.20
C VAL A 71 -5.95 2.66 9.59
N LYS A 72 -6.95 3.16 10.31
CA LYS A 72 -8.29 3.33 9.79
C LYS A 72 -8.81 4.74 9.99
N THR A 73 -9.60 5.23 9.04
CA THR A 73 -10.28 6.52 9.10
C THR A 73 -11.76 6.33 9.39
N ALA A 74 -12.35 7.25 10.15
CA ALA A 74 -13.79 7.26 10.39
C ALA A 74 -14.57 7.78 9.16
N ALA A 75 -15.90 7.84 9.29
CA ALA A 75 -16.73 8.55 8.34
C ALA A 75 -16.31 10.04 8.27
N ALA A 76 -16.50 10.67 7.10
CA ALA A 76 -16.17 12.08 6.86
C ALA A 76 -14.74 12.49 7.27
N SER A 77 -13.79 11.54 7.28
CA SER A 77 -12.41 11.77 7.70
C SER A 77 -11.43 11.63 6.53
N ARG A 78 -10.31 12.35 6.59
CA ARG A 78 -9.21 12.30 5.64
C ARG A 78 -7.89 12.29 6.39
N LEU A 79 -6.96 11.48 5.92
CA LEU A 79 -5.64 11.33 6.53
C LEU A 79 -4.57 11.39 5.44
N GLU A 80 -3.53 12.18 5.63
CA GLU A 80 -2.33 12.16 4.79
C GLU A 80 -1.15 11.58 5.58
N LEU A 81 -0.51 10.58 4.98
CA LEU A 81 0.74 9.99 5.41
C LEU A 81 1.86 10.46 4.48
N THR A 82 2.89 11.05 5.07
CA THR A 82 4.15 11.38 4.43
C THR A 82 5.15 10.26 4.66
N VAL A 83 5.54 9.61 3.57
CA VAL A 83 6.53 8.54 3.56
C VAL A 83 7.95 9.17 3.58
N PRO A 84 8.97 8.54 4.18
CA PRO A 84 10.33 9.09 4.24
C PRO A 84 10.97 9.48 2.89
N ASP A 85 10.52 8.86 1.79
CA ASP A 85 10.97 9.21 0.44
C ASP A 85 10.30 10.46 -0.16
N GLY A 86 9.42 11.11 0.58
CA GLY A 86 8.65 12.27 0.14
C GLY A 86 7.31 11.93 -0.51
N SER A 87 6.99 10.65 -0.74
CA SER A 87 5.69 10.24 -1.27
C SER A 87 4.56 10.59 -0.29
N ARG A 88 3.38 10.88 -0.83
CA ARG A 88 2.16 11.15 -0.05
C ARG A 88 1.14 10.07 -0.28
N VAL A 89 0.58 9.54 0.80
CA VAL A 89 -0.50 8.53 0.77
C VAL A 89 -1.66 9.09 1.56
N ARG A 90 -2.77 9.38 0.87
CA ARG A 90 -3.97 9.96 1.46
C ARG A 90 -5.08 8.93 1.51
N LEU A 91 -5.66 8.75 2.69
CA LEU A 91 -6.81 7.88 2.90
C LEU A 91 -8.09 8.71 2.87
N GLY A 92 -9.10 8.19 2.19
CA GLY A 92 -10.45 8.74 2.23
C GLY A 92 -11.21 8.29 3.48
N ALA A 93 -12.52 8.61 3.52
CA ALA A 93 -13.40 8.18 4.60
C ALA A 93 -13.52 6.66 4.65
N SER A 94 -13.77 6.12 5.85
CA SER A 94 -14.04 4.69 6.08
C SER A 94 -13.02 3.75 5.45
N SER A 95 -11.75 4.15 5.45
CA SER A 95 -10.67 3.42 4.81
C SER A 95 -9.79 2.73 5.84
N GLN A 96 -9.30 1.54 5.51
CA GLN A 96 -8.41 0.76 6.38
C GLN A 96 -7.19 0.29 5.58
N VAL A 97 -6.01 0.74 5.99
CA VAL A 97 -4.73 0.42 5.37
C VAL A 97 -3.77 -0.17 6.38
N VAL A 98 -2.84 -1.00 5.92
CA VAL A 98 -1.69 -1.46 6.69
C VAL A 98 -0.42 -1.00 5.98
N LEU A 99 0.52 -0.39 6.71
CA LEU A 99 1.87 -0.20 6.19
C LEU A 99 2.60 -1.55 6.32
N SER A 100 2.51 -2.38 5.29
CA SER A 100 3.02 -3.75 5.34
C SER A 100 4.54 -3.82 5.22
N GLN A 101 5.14 -2.92 4.44
CA GLN A 101 6.59 -2.79 4.32
C GLN A 101 6.94 -1.31 4.20
N GLY A 102 7.91 -0.87 4.98
CA GLY A 102 8.40 0.50 4.97
C GLY A 102 9.90 0.52 5.06
N HIS A 103 10.61 -0.11 4.13
CA HIS A 103 12.07 -0.21 4.14
C HIS A 103 12.72 0.87 3.27
N PHE A 104 13.74 1.55 3.82
CA PHE A 104 14.54 2.53 3.11
C PHE A 104 16.00 2.24 3.38
N GLY A 105 16.68 1.71 2.37
CA GLY A 105 18.06 1.28 2.43
C GLY A 105 19.04 2.35 1.95
N LYS A 106 20.30 1.94 1.79
CA LYS A 106 21.35 2.78 1.20
C LYS A 106 21.16 2.89 -0.32
N ALA A 107 21.81 3.88 -0.93
CA ALA A 107 21.88 4.03 -2.39
C ALA A 107 20.53 4.07 -3.14
N GLY A 108 19.47 4.57 -2.48
CA GLY A 108 18.15 4.72 -3.10
C GLY A 108 17.27 3.48 -3.05
N GLU A 109 17.69 2.41 -2.36
CA GLU A 109 16.83 1.25 -2.11
C GLU A 109 15.60 1.67 -1.31
N ARG A 110 14.42 1.32 -1.81
CA ARG A 110 13.16 1.47 -1.07
C ARG A 110 12.20 0.34 -1.40
N LYS A 111 11.51 -0.16 -0.37
CA LYS A 111 10.43 -1.13 -0.53
C LYS A 111 9.28 -0.66 0.34
N VAL A 112 8.27 -0.06 -0.31
CA VAL A 112 7.09 0.49 0.36
C VAL A 112 5.87 -0.26 -0.13
N THR A 113 5.19 -0.94 0.79
CA THR A 113 3.98 -1.70 0.49
C THR A 113 2.87 -1.26 1.45
N PHE A 114 1.79 -0.71 0.89
CA PHE A 114 0.56 -0.45 1.62
C PHE A 114 -0.48 -1.51 1.27
N THR A 115 -1.08 -2.16 2.24
CA THR A 115 -2.20 -3.09 2.02
C THR A 115 -3.51 -2.40 2.38
N LEU A 116 -4.31 -2.06 1.37
CA LEU A 116 -5.64 -1.49 1.48
C LEU A 116 -6.68 -2.60 1.60
N TRP A 117 -7.34 -2.66 2.75
CA TRP A 117 -8.40 -3.64 3.03
C TRP A 117 -9.75 -3.18 2.51
N LEU A 118 -10.09 -1.92 2.76
CA LEU A 118 -11.37 -1.33 2.42
C LEU A 118 -11.22 0.17 2.27
N GLY A 119 -12.04 0.77 1.41
CA GLY A 119 -12.13 2.21 1.21
C GLY A 119 -11.28 2.68 0.05
N ARG A 120 -10.67 3.86 0.17
CA ARG A 120 -9.94 4.48 -0.93
C ARG A 120 -8.64 5.12 -0.48
N VAL A 121 -7.62 5.00 -1.33
CA VAL A 121 -6.30 5.61 -1.15
C VAL A 121 -5.96 6.40 -2.39
N TRP A 122 -5.46 7.61 -2.21
CA TRP A 122 -4.73 8.37 -3.23
C TRP A 122 -3.24 8.33 -2.90
N ALA A 123 -2.40 8.03 -3.88
CA ALA A 123 -0.96 8.01 -3.68
C ALA A 123 -0.27 8.88 -4.74
N LYS A 124 0.50 9.86 -4.26
CA LYS A 124 1.45 10.67 -5.03
C LYS A 124 2.86 10.17 -4.74
N VAL A 125 3.39 9.37 -5.65
CA VAL A 125 4.66 8.67 -5.41
C VAL A 125 5.83 9.47 -5.98
N ALA A 126 6.83 9.73 -5.14
CA ALA A 126 8.05 10.39 -5.58
C ALA A 126 8.80 9.52 -6.61
N LYS A 127 9.26 10.16 -7.69
CA LYS A 127 10.11 9.51 -8.68
C LYS A 127 11.52 9.38 -8.10
N ARG A 128 12.02 8.15 -7.99
CA ARG A 128 13.39 7.85 -7.56
C ARG A 128 14.14 7.19 -8.70
N MET A 129 15.43 7.52 -8.84
CA MET A 129 16.35 6.97 -9.83
C MET A 129 17.49 6.26 -9.08
N GLY A 130 17.87 5.06 -9.51
CA GLY A 130 18.87 4.21 -8.84
C GLY A 130 18.28 3.26 -7.78
N GLY A 131 18.99 2.16 -7.51
CA GLY A 131 18.64 1.13 -6.52
C GLY A 131 17.42 0.26 -6.87
N GLU A 132 17.20 -0.81 -6.08
CA GLU A 132 15.93 -1.53 -6.05
C GLU A 132 14.86 -0.65 -5.38
N SER A 133 13.91 -0.12 -6.15
CA SER A 133 12.86 0.78 -5.65
C SER A 133 11.48 0.27 -6.08
N SER A 134 10.69 -0.22 -5.13
CA SER A 134 9.27 -0.54 -5.34
C SER A 134 8.36 0.30 -4.43
N PHE A 135 7.24 0.73 -5.02
CA PHE A 135 6.11 1.30 -4.29
C PHE A 135 4.85 0.58 -4.76
N GLU A 136 4.20 -0.12 -3.84
CA GLU A 136 3.07 -0.99 -4.12
C GLU A 136 1.88 -0.65 -3.22
N VAL A 137 0.69 -0.63 -3.81
CA VAL A 137 -0.58 -0.68 -3.08
C VAL A 137 -1.24 -2.02 -3.37
N LYS A 138 -1.35 -2.85 -2.34
CA LYS A 138 -1.98 -4.17 -2.39
C LYS A 138 -3.41 -4.06 -1.91
N THR A 139 -4.28 -4.84 -2.53
CA THR A 139 -5.65 -5.11 -2.11
C THR A 139 -5.77 -6.63 -1.95
N HIS A 140 -6.95 -7.12 -1.55
CA HIS A 140 -7.19 -8.56 -1.47
C HIS A 140 -6.89 -9.28 -2.80
N ASN A 141 -7.30 -8.69 -3.92
CA ASN A 141 -7.27 -9.33 -5.22
C ASN A 141 -6.19 -8.79 -6.18
N ALA A 142 -5.53 -7.66 -5.88
CA ALA A 142 -4.61 -7.02 -6.82
C ALA A 142 -3.46 -6.27 -6.15
N VAL A 143 -2.35 -6.13 -6.87
CA VAL A 143 -1.22 -5.25 -6.57
C VAL A 143 -1.12 -4.19 -7.64
N ALA A 144 -1.09 -2.92 -7.21
CA ALA A 144 -0.78 -1.77 -8.05
C ALA A 144 0.66 -1.31 -7.77
N GLY A 145 1.58 -1.59 -8.70
CA GLY A 145 2.98 -1.19 -8.66
C GLY A 145 3.22 0.10 -9.45
N VAL A 146 3.95 1.06 -8.87
CA VAL A 146 4.10 2.38 -9.50
C VAL A 146 5.51 2.94 -9.42
N ARG A 147 5.81 3.85 -10.36
CA ARG A 147 7.04 4.63 -10.38
C ARG A 147 6.78 6.06 -10.83
N GLY A 148 6.70 6.98 -9.87
CA GLY A 148 6.53 8.41 -10.16
C GLY A 148 5.14 8.75 -10.70
N THR A 149 4.10 8.29 -10.01
CA THR A 149 2.71 8.28 -10.49
C THR A 149 1.80 8.92 -9.45
N SER A 150 0.73 9.60 -9.90
CA SER A 150 -0.40 9.98 -9.05
C SER A 150 -1.60 9.12 -9.44
N PHE A 151 -2.07 8.30 -8.52
CA PHE A 151 -3.10 7.29 -8.76
C PHE A 151 -3.96 7.10 -7.52
N ALA A 152 -5.15 6.54 -7.72
CA ALA A 152 -6.05 6.14 -6.66
C ALA A 152 -6.32 4.64 -6.74
N VAL A 153 -6.48 4.01 -5.59
CA VAL A 153 -6.93 2.63 -5.45
C VAL A 153 -8.15 2.61 -4.55
N MET A 154 -9.20 1.96 -5.01
CA MET A 154 -10.45 1.74 -4.27
C MET A 154 -10.57 0.24 -4.02
N ALA A 155 -10.78 -0.16 -2.77
CA ALA A 155 -11.07 -1.53 -2.37
C ALA A 155 -12.49 -1.57 -1.82
N ASN A 156 -13.32 -2.40 -2.43
CA ASN A 156 -14.73 -2.50 -2.11
C ASN A 156 -15.00 -3.68 -1.16
N ALA A 157 -16.14 -3.64 -0.47
CA ALA A 157 -16.53 -4.68 0.47
C ALA A 157 -16.82 -6.04 -0.20
N ASP A 158 -17.10 -6.04 -1.51
CA ASP A 158 -17.27 -7.25 -2.33
C ASP A 158 -15.92 -7.85 -2.79
N LEU A 159 -14.80 -7.35 -2.27
CA LEU A 159 -13.42 -7.73 -2.63
C LEU A 159 -13.00 -7.32 -4.05
N SER A 160 -13.80 -6.55 -4.76
CA SER A 160 -13.36 -5.91 -6.00
C SER A 160 -12.45 -4.71 -5.71
N SER A 161 -11.58 -4.39 -6.66
CA SER A 161 -10.74 -3.21 -6.58
C SER A 161 -10.72 -2.44 -7.88
N VAL A 162 -10.54 -1.12 -7.78
CA VAL A 162 -10.43 -0.22 -8.93
C VAL A 162 -9.17 0.61 -8.76
N VAL A 163 -8.34 0.64 -9.80
CA VAL A 163 -7.14 1.46 -9.86
C VAL A 163 -7.37 2.55 -10.90
N LYS A 164 -7.33 3.82 -10.49
CA LYS A 164 -7.47 5.00 -11.38
C LYS A 164 -6.14 5.72 -11.47
N VAL A 165 -5.67 6.03 -12.67
CA VAL A 165 -4.38 6.69 -12.90
C VAL A 165 -4.61 8.10 -13.40
N TYR A 166 -4.07 9.10 -12.71
CA TYR A 166 -4.22 10.50 -13.08
C TYR A 166 -2.99 11.02 -13.84
N THR A 167 -1.80 10.63 -13.40
CA THR A 167 -0.53 11.01 -14.05
C THR A 167 0.47 9.89 -13.93
N GLY A 168 1.23 9.61 -15.00
CA GLY A 168 2.22 8.53 -15.04
C GLY A 168 1.62 7.20 -15.50
N SER A 169 2.14 6.10 -14.95
CA SER A 169 1.70 4.76 -15.26
C SER A 169 1.64 3.88 -14.01
N VAL A 170 0.68 2.95 -13.98
CA VAL A 170 0.52 1.94 -12.92
C VAL A 170 0.49 0.57 -13.55
N GLY A 171 1.30 -0.34 -13.04
CA GLY A 171 1.19 -1.75 -13.35
C GLY A 171 0.24 -2.44 -12.39
N VAL A 172 -0.74 -3.19 -12.91
CA VAL A 172 -1.70 -3.94 -12.10
C VAL A 172 -1.51 -5.44 -12.30
N LYS A 173 -1.33 -6.16 -11.20
CA LYS A 173 -1.21 -7.62 -11.15
C LYS A 173 -2.26 -8.23 -10.23
N SER A 174 -2.93 -9.29 -10.67
CA SER A 174 -3.88 -10.02 -9.83
C SER A 174 -3.16 -10.94 -8.86
N LEU A 175 -3.66 -11.00 -7.61
CA LEU A 175 -3.20 -11.92 -6.56
C LEU A 175 -4.06 -13.18 -6.47
N VAL A 176 -5.30 -13.12 -6.97
CA VAL A 176 -6.21 -14.25 -7.02
C VAL A 176 -6.21 -14.78 -8.45
N THR A 177 -5.66 -15.97 -8.65
CA THR A 177 -5.84 -16.66 -9.93
C THR A 177 -7.20 -17.35 -9.91
N ALA A 178 -7.97 -17.26 -10.99
CA ALA A 178 -9.28 -17.90 -11.13
C ALA A 178 -9.26 -19.42 -10.83
N ALA A 179 -8.09 -20.06 -10.88
CA ALA A 179 -7.89 -21.46 -10.50
C ALA A 179 -7.99 -21.73 -8.98
N ALA A 180 -7.73 -20.74 -8.12
CA ALA A 180 -7.80 -20.88 -6.66
C ALA A 180 -9.22 -20.64 -6.08
N ALA A 181 -10.11 -20.01 -6.85
CA ALA A 181 -11.50 -19.76 -6.46
C ALA A 181 -12.45 -20.94 -6.73
N ALA A 182 -11.95 -22.05 -7.28
CA ALA A 182 -12.76 -23.21 -7.65
C ALA A 182 -12.36 -24.48 -6.87
N ALA A 183 -13.01 -24.73 -5.72
CA ALA A 183 -13.54 -26.06 -5.30
C ALA A 183 -14.05 -26.06 -3.82
N PRO A 184 -14.99 -26.96 -3.40
CA PRO A 184 -15.74 -27.95 -4.17
C PRO A 184 -17.28 -27.88 -3.98
N GLY A 185 -18.04 -28.22 -5.03
CA GLY A 185 -19.41 -28.74 -4.88
C GLY A 185 -20.49 -28.10 -5.76
N THR A 186 -20.60 -28.50 -7.04
CA THR A 186 -21.90 -28.71 -7.72
C THR A 186 -21.68 -29.40 -9.06
N LYS A 187 -22.58 -30.33 -9.40
CA LYS A 187 -22.48 -31.24 -10.55
C LYS A 187 -22.84 -30.58 -11.89
N ALA A 188 -22.21 -31.12 -12.93
CA ALA A 188 -22.59 -31.16 -14.35
C ALA A 188 -22.72 -29.82 -15.11
N ARG A 189 -21.75 -29.56 -15.99
CA ARG A 189 -21.92 -28.62 -17.12
C ARG A 189 -21.50 -29.27 -18.44
N VAL A 190 -22.45 -29.23 -19.37
CA VAL A 190 -22.36 -29.61 -20.78
C VAL A 190 -21.15 -28.94 -21.42
N ARG A 191 -20.31 -29.72 -22.12
CA ARG A 191 -19.10 -29.24 -22.80
C ARG A 191 -19.51 -28.37 -24.00
N ARG A 192 -19.45 -27.05 -23.83
CA ARG A 192 -19.49 -26.09 -24.95
C ARG A 192 -18.06 -25.94 -25.47
N GLU A 193 -17.84 -26.26 -26.74
CA GLU A 193 -16.55 -26.06 -27.38
C GLU A 193 -16.27 -24.55 -27.44
N VAL A 194 -15.20 -24.14 -26.75
CA VAL A 194 -14.75 -22.76 -26.69
C VAL A 194 -13.96 -22.48 -27.98
N PRO A 195 -14.20 -21.36 -28.67
CA PRO A 195 -13.39 -20.95 -29.82
C PRO A 195 -11.90 -20.99 -29.46
N GLY A 196 -11.08 -21.51 -30.38
CA GLY A 196 -9.64 -21.71 -30.15
C GLY A 196 -8.92 -20.43 -29.71
N PRO A 197 -7.85 -20.55 -28.91
CA PRO A 197 -7.18 -19.40 -28.34
C PRO A 197 -6.58 -18.52 -29.42
N GLU A 198 -6.99 -17.25 -29.46
CA GLU A 198 -6.24 -16.22 -30.16
C GLU A 198 -4.85 -16.09 -29.50
N ARG A 199 -3.81 -15.96 -30.33
CA ARG A 199 -2.44 -15.78 -29.89
C ARG A 199 -2.31 -14.34 -29.37
N ILE A 200 -2.50 -14.15 -28.08
CA ILE A 200 -2.26 -12.85 -27.45
C ILE A 200 -0.74 -12.63 -27.50
N ASP A 201 -0.30 -11.59 -28.20
CA ASP A 201 1.11 -11.20 -28.33
C ASP A 201 1.73 -11.06 -26.93
N GLN A 202 2.97 -11.52 -26.76
CA GLN A 202 3.72 -11.57 -25.50
C GLN A 202 3.74 -10.21 -24.76
N LYS A 203 3.61 -9.12 -25.52
CA LYS A 203 3.57 -7.74 -25.04
C LYS A 203 2.26 -7.33 -24.33
N GLN A 204 1.18 -8.07 -24.54
CA GLN A 204 -0.13 -7.87 -23.90
C GLN A 204 -0.30 -8.68 -22.61
N TRP A 205 0.63 -9.59 -22.28
CA TRP A 205 0.51 -10.52 -21.15
C TRP A 205 1.25 -10.13 -19.86
N GLU A 206 2.03 -9.05 -19.80
CA GLU A 206 2.97 -8.85 -18.66
C GLU A 206 2.54 -7.83 -17.59
N GLU A 207 1.67 -6.87 -17.88
CA GLU A 207 1.13 -5.96 -16.86
C GLU A 207 0.01 -5.16 -17.52
N VAL A 208 -1.19 -5.06 -16.94
CA VAL A 208 -2.14 -4.04 -17.42
C VAL A 208 -1.60 -2.70 -16.94
N VAL A 209 -0.75 -2.10 -17.77
CA VAL A 209 -0.20 -0.77 -17.52
C VAL A 209 -1.27 0.25 -17.82
N ALA A 210 -1.94 0.73 -16.78
CA ALA A 210 -2.83 1.87 -16.90
C ALA A 210 -1.98 3.14 -17.05
N THR A 211 -2.18 3.85 -18.15
CA THR A 211 -1.59 5.18 -18.39
C THR A 211 -2.50 6.27 -17.83
N ALA A 212 -2.07 7.53 -17.89
CA ALA A 212 -2.85 8.67 -17.40
C ALA A 212 -4.30 8.69 -17.97
N MET A 213 -5.25 9.02 -17.10
CA MET A 213 -6.70 9.02 -17.33
C MET A 213 -7.31 7.66 -17.67
N LYS A 214 -6.63 6.57 -17.34
CA LYS A 214 -7.16 5.21 -17.43
C LYS A 214 -7.43 4.61 -16.06
N GLN A 215 -8.45 3.76 -16.02
CA GLN A 215 -8.78 2.93 -14.88
C GLN A 215 -8.71 1.45 -15.23
N VAL A 216 -8.36 0.63 -14.24
CA VAL A 216 -8.37 -0.82 -14.32
C VAL A 216 -9.21 -1.34 -13.18
N LYS A 217 -10.19 -2.18 -13.50
CA LYS A 217 -11.04 -2.85 -12.52
C LYS A 217 -10.57 -4.28 -12.35
N VAL A 218 -10.49 -4.73 -11.11
CA VAL A 218 -10.19 -6.13 -10.77
C VAL A 218 -11.37 -6.68 -9.99
N THR A 219 -11.98 -7.74 -10.50
CA THR A 219 -13.13 -8.38 -9.86
C THR A 219 -12.71 -9.15 -8.61
N SER A 220 -13.65 -9.53 -7.75
CA SER A 220 -13.37 -10.34 -6.56
C SER A 220 -12.72 -11.70 -6.87
N LEU A 221 -12.91 -12.21 -8.08
CA LEU A 221 -12.29 -13.45 -8.59
C LEU A 221 -10.89 -13.22 -9.16
N GLY A 222 -10.37 -11.99 -9.11
CA GLY A 222 -9.06 -11.62 -9.62
C GLY A 222 -9.00 -11.45 -11.14
N GLU A 223 -10.14 -11.33 -11.82
CA GLU A 223 -10.16 -11.02 -13.25
C GLU A 223 -9.84 -9.53 -13.44
N ILE A 224 -8.79 -9.24 -14.21
CA ILE A 224 -8.41 -7.88 -14.56
C ILE A 224 -9.16 -7.48 -15.84
N GLN A 225 -9.97 -6.43 -15.75
CA GLN A 225 -10.63 -5.85 -16.91
C GLN A 225 -9.65 -4.97 -17.70
N PRO A 226 -9.82 -4.85 -19.03
CA PRO A 226 -9.03 -3.95 -19.86
C PRO A 226 -9.03 -2.51 -19.32
N ALA A 227 -7.92 -1.80 -19.54
CA ALA A 227 -7.83 -0.41 -19.13
C ALA A 227 -8.79 0.47 -19.94
N GLU A 228 -9.69 1.17 -19.26
CA GLU A 228 -10.71 2.03 -19.86
C GLU A 228 -10.49 3.48 -19.47
N ASP A 229 -10.92 4.41 -20.32
CA ASP A 229 -10.93 5.82 -19.95
C ASP A 229 -11.98 6.06 -18.86
N PHE A 230 -11.71 7.00 -17.96
CA PHE A 230 -12.64 7.36 -16.89
C PHE A 230 -12.79 8.86 -16.76
N VAL A 231 -13.95 9.25 -16.23
CA VAL A 231 -14.24 10.59 -15.77
C VAL A 231 -14.77 10.44 -14.35
N ASP A 232 -14.19 11.15 -13.41
CA ASP A 232 -14.72 11.16 -12.05
C ASP A 232 -16.02 11.96 -12.01
N ALA A 233 -16.96 11.52 -11.18
CA ALA A 233 -18.23 12.20 -10.98
C ALA A 233 -18.64 12.15 -9.51
N GLY A 234 -19.38 13.18 -9.06
CA GLY A 234 -19.94 13.22 -7.71
C GLY A 234 -18.87 13.20 -6.63
N ASP A 235 -18.96 12.25 -5.69
CA ASP A 235 -18.01 12.15 -4.57
C ASP A 235 -16.58 11.78 -5.02
N ASP A 236 -16.45 11.00 -6.09
CA ASP A 236 -15.13 10.67 -6.65
C ASP A 236 -14.45 11.91 -7.26
N GLU A 237 -15.23 12.80 -7.89
CA GLU A 237 -14.72 14.05 -8.46
C GLU A 237 -14.26 15.01 -7.36
N ALA A 238 -15.10 15.21 -6.33
CA ALA A 238 -14.75 16.04 -5.18
C ALA A 238 -13.50 15.51 -4.45
N TRP A 239 -13.36 14.18 -4.35
CA TRP A 239 -12.17 13.54 -3.82
C TRP A 239 -10.94 13.77 -4.71
N ALA A 240 -11.06 13.55 -6.02
CA ALA A 240 -9.96 13.71 -6.97
C ALA A 240 -9.47 15.15 -7.02
N MET A 241 -10.38 16.13 -7.14
CA MET A 241 -10.05 17.56 -7.18
C MET A 241 -9.33 18.00 -5.92
N TRP A 242 -9.79 17.57 -4.73
CA TRP A 242 -9.12 17.89 -3.48
C TRP A 242 -7.70 17.35 -3.47
N ASN A 243 -7.49 16.08 -3.83
CA ASN A 243 -6.15 15.48 -3.87
C ASN A 243 -5.23 16.16 -4.88
N GLN A 244 -5.73 16.49 -6.06
CA GLN A 244 -4.97 17.23 -7.08
C GLN A 244 -4.57 18.62 -6.57
N SER A 245 -5.44 19.31 -5.82
CA SER A 245 -5.07 20.58 -5.18
C SER A 245 -3.97 20.40 -4.12
N GLN A 246 -4.04 19.32 -3.33
CA GLN A 246 -3.00 19.02 -2.34
C GLN A 246 -1.67 18.68 -3.03
N ASP A 247 -1.71 17.95 -4.14
CA ASP A 247 -0.51 17.62 -4.93
C ASP A 247 0.10 18.86 -5.59
N ALA A 248 -0.71 19.80 -6.06
CA ALA A 248 -0.25 21.07 -6.63
C ALA A 248 0.44 21.95 -5.57
N ALA A 249 -0.01 21.92 -4.31
CA ALA A 249 0.59 22.67 -3.22
C ALA A 249 1.96 22.13 -2.75
N LEU A 250 2.40 20.97 -3.26
CA LEU A 250 3.69 20.36 -2.94
C LEU A 250 4.79 20.68 -3.96
N GLN A 251 4.45 21.36 -5.06
CA GLN A 251 5.37 21.82 -6.10
C GLN A 251 5.94 23.20 -5.75
#